data_AF-A0A182ATD6-F1
#
_entry.id   AF-A0A182ATD6-F1
#
_cell.length_a   1.000
_cell.length_b   1.000
_cell.length_c   1.000
_cell.angle_alpha   90.00
_cell.angle_beta   90.00
_cell.angle_gamma   90.00
#
_symmetry.space_group_name_H-M   'P 1'
#
loop_
_entity.id
_entity.type
_entity.pdbx_description
1 polymer ?
#
loop_
_entity_poly.entity_id
_entity_poly.type
_entity_poly.pdbx_seq_one_letter_code
_entity_poly.pdbx_strand_id
1 'polypeptide(L)' 'MSSADATPAPAAAAAPAPGTSATTADVPAFGWSAYAERVNGRFAMVGFVALLLIEALSRDTFLHWAGLVP' A
#
# COMPACT_ATOMS: atom_id res chain seq x y z
N MET A 1 -16.03 59.49 9.09
CA MET A 1 -17.02 58.43 8.83
C MET A 1 -16.29 57.11 8.92
N SER A 2 -16.38 56.47 10.08
CA SER A 2 -15.80 55.16 10.39
C SER A 2 -16.93 54.15 10.22
N SER A 3 -16.92 53.39 9.13
CA SER A 3 -17.85 52.26 8.99
C SER A 3 -17.23 51.07 9.70
N ALA A 4 -17.83 50.71 10.83
CA ALA A 4 -17.72 49.37 11.37
C ALA A 4 -18.28 48.39 10.34
N ASP A 5 -17.63 47.25 10.15
CA ASP A 5 -18.36 46.04 9.76
C ASP A 5 -17.72 44.83 10.45
N ALA A 6 -18.60 44.03 11.05
CA ALA A 6 -18.29 42.99 12.00
C ALA A 6 -17.87 41.70 11.30
N THR A 7 -16.95 40.96 11.92
CA THR A 7 -16.71 39.56 11.61
C THR A 7 -17.93 38.71 11.97
N PRO A 8 -18.28 37.73 11.13
CA PRO A 8 -18.33 36.37 11.63
C PRO A 8 -17.63 35.38 10.69
N ALA A 9 -16.83 34.50 11.30
CA ALA A 9 -16.30 33.31 10.65
C ALA A 9 -17.43 32.33 10.28
N PRO A 10 -17.35 31.65 9.13
CA PRO A 10 -18.08 30.41 8.91
C PRO A 10 -17.16 29.21 9.16
N ALA A 11 -17.45 28.49 10.25
CA ALA A 11 -17.07 27.10 10.39
C ALA A 11 -17.92 26.25 9.44
N ALA A 12 -17.43 25.96 8.22
CA ALA A 12 -17.91 24.88 7.35
C ALA A 12 -17.09 24.77 6.06
N ALA A 13 -15.98 24.03 6.09
CA ALA A 13 -15.50 23.30 4.92
C ALA A 13 -14.73 22.08 5.41
N ALA A 14 -15.48 21.00 5.58
CA ALA A 14 -14.97 19.67 5.85
C ALA A 14 -13.87 19.29 4.85
N ALA A 15 -12.92 18.49 5.34
CA ALA A 15 -11.95 17.77 4.53
C ALA A 15 -12.62 17.11 3.30
N PRO A 16 -12.03 17.15 2.10
CA PRO A 16 -12.48 16.28 1.04
C PRO A 16 -12.09 14.86 1.41
N ALA A 17 -13.08 14.02 1.71
CA ALA A 17 -12.95 12.58 1.73
C ALA A 17 -12.27 12.10 0.43
N PRO A 18 -11.38 11.10 0.46
CA PRO A 18 -10.75 10.59 -0.75
C PRO A 18 -11.85 10.09 -1.69
N GLY A 19 -11.97 10.77 -2.83
CA GLY A 19 -13.00 10.51 -3.82
C GLY A 19 -12.96 9.06 -4.28
N THR A 20 -13.97 8.29 -3.90
CA THR A 20 -14.43 7.13 -4.64
C THR A 20 -14.99 7.62 -5.97
N SER A 21 -14.12 7.88 -6.95
CA SER A 21 -14.54 8.08 -8.33
C SER A 21 -14.93 6.74 -8.94
N ALA A 22 -16.24 6.48 -8.91
CA ALA A 22 -16.90 5.29 -9.46
C ALA A 22 -17.09 5.31 -10.98
N THR A 23 -16.30 6.09 -11.74
CA THR A 23 -16.28 6.07 -13.21
C THR A 23 -15.02 6.81 -13.65
N THR A 24 -13.93 6.08 -13.84
CA THR A 24 -12.86 6.52 -14.73
C THR A 24 -12.72 5.44 -15.77
N ALA A 25 -12.94 5.84 -17.03
CA ALA A 25 -12.59 5.08 -18.22
C ALA A 25 -11.06 4.98 -18.35
N ASP A 26 -10.40 4.48 -17.32
CA ASP A 26 -9.01 4.10 -17.38
C ASP A 26 -9.04 2.74 -18.08
N VAL A 27 -8.59 2.72 -19.33
CA VAL A 27 -8.35 1.46 -20.03
C VAL A 27 -7.48 0.67 -19.08
N PRO A 28 -7.96 -0.46 -18.49
CA PRO A 28 -7.11 -1.22 -17.60
C PRO A 28 -5.94 -1.65 -18.46
N ALA A 29 -4.79 -1.02 -18.27
CA ALA A 29 -3.55 -1.48 -18.85
C ALA A 29 -3.32 -2.85 -18.21
N PHE A 30 -3.80 -3.88 -18.89
CA PHE A 30 -3.64 -5.28 -18.54
C PHE A 30 -2.16 -5.63 -18.73
N GLY A 31 -1.36 -5.21 -17.75
CA GLY A 31 0.09 -5.37 -17.76
C GLY A 31 0.75 -4.33 -16.86
N TRP A 32 1.44 -4.81 -15.82
CA TRP A 32 2.36 -4.02 -14.99
C TRP A 32 1.78 -2.71 -14.44
N SER A 33 0.55 -2.75 -13.89
CA SER A 33 -0.01 -1.59 -13.21
C SER A 33 0.75 -1.29 -11.90
N ALA A 34 0.80 -0.02 -11.49
CA ALA A 34 1.38 0.36 -10.19
C ALA A 34 0.68 -0.34 -9.01
N TYR A 35 -0.58 -0.74 -9.18
CA TYR A 35 -1.27 -1.58 -8.21
C TYR A 35 -0.68 -2.99 -8.15
N ALA A 36 -0.40 -3.61 -9.31
CA ALA A 36 0.26 -4.91 -9.39
C ALA A 36 1.65 -4.87 -8.75
N GLU A 37 2.43 -3.81 -8.96
CA GLU A 37 3.74 -3.63 -8.31
C GLU A 37 3.63 -3.62 -6.79
N ARG A 38 2.69 -2.84 -6.22
CA ARG A 38 2.47 -2.79 -4.77
C ARG A 38 2.02 -4.14 -4.20
N VAL A 39 1.16 -4.85 -4.92
CA VAL A 39 0.65 -6.16 -4.52
C VAL A 39 1.78 -7.21 -4.57
N ASN A 40 2.57 -7.23 -5.65
CA ASN A 40 3.73 -8.11 -5.79
C ASN A 40 4.78 -7.85 -4.71
N GLY A 41 5.06 -6.58 -4.40
CA GLY A 41 5.97 -6.20 -3.32
C GLY A 41 5.51 -6.71 -1.95
N ARG A 42 4.20 -6.66 -1.66
CA ARG A 42 3.63 -7.22 -0.41
C ARG A 42 3.78 -8.74 -0.35
N PHE A 43 3.49 -9.44 -1.45
CA PHE A 43 3.69 -10.89 -1.51
C PHE A 43 5.16 -11.27 -1.34
N ALA A 44 6.09 -10.49 -1.90
CA ALA A 44 7.51 -10.69 -1.71
C ALA A 44 7.94 -10.53 -0.24
N MET A 45 7.45 -9.50 0.46
CA MET A 45 7.72 -9.32 1.90
C MET A 45 7.19 -10.48 2.74
N VAL A 46 5.96 -10.92 2.47
CA VAL A 46 5.35 -12.07 3.18
C VAL A 46 6.10 -13.36 2.88
N GLY A 47 6.46 -13.61 1.62
CA GLY A 47 7.25 -14.77 1.22
C GLY A 47 8.62 -14.80 1.89
N PHE A 48 9.31 -13.67 1.97
CA PHE A 48 10.60 -13.56 2.65
C PHE A 48 10.49 -13.86 4.15
N VAL A 49 9.49 -13.29 4.84
CA VAL A 49 9.26 -13.58 6.26
C VAL A 49 8.87 -15.03 6.49
N ALA A 50 8.06 -15.62 5.60
CA ALA A 50 7.70 -17.03 5.66
C ALA A 50 8.93 -17.94 5.51
N LEU A 51 9.86 -17.62 4.59
CA LEU A 51 11.14 -18.35 4.47
C LEU A 51 11.94 -18.31 5.77
N LEU A 52 12.11 -17.11 6.36
CA LEU A 52 12.83 -16.96 7.63
C LEU A 52 12.17 -17.74 8.77
N LEU A 53 10.83 -17.75 8.83
CA LEU A 53 10.09 -18.52 9.84
C LEU A 53 10.27 -20.03 9.65
N ILE A 54 10.19 -20.52 8.42
CA ILE A 54 10.40 -21.94 8.11
C ILE A 54 11.83 -22.34 8.48
N GLU A 55 12.84 -21.53 8.16
CA GLU A 55 14.23 -21.77 8.54
C GLU A 55 14.41 -21.80 10.07
N ALA A 56 13.81 -20.86 10.79
CA ALA A 56 13.87 -20.81 12.25
C ALA A 56 13.18 -22.01 12.92
N LEU A 57 12.07 -22.50 12.37
CA LEU A 57 11.30 -23.62 12.90
C LEU A 57 11.94 -24.97 12.56
N SER A 58 12.36 -25.17 11.31
CA SER A 58 12.96 -26.42 10.85
C SER A 58 14.39 -26.60 11.38
N ARG A 59 15.10 -25.52 11.73
CA ARG A 59 16.54 -25.51 12.04
C ARG A 59 17.42 -26.14 10.95
N ASP A 60 16.85 -26.31 9.77
CA ASP A 60 17.46 -26.85 8.58
C ASP A 60 17.18 -25.83 7.49
N THR A 61 18.23 -25.24 6.94
CA THR A 61 18.09 -24.12 6.01
C THR A 61 17.57 -24.63 4.67
N PHE A 62 16.78 -23.84 3.95
CA PHE A 62 16.31 -24.20 2.61
C PHE A 62 17.48 -24.60 1.68
N LEU A 63 18.66 -24.01 1.89
CA LEU A 63 19.87 -24.32 1.15
C LEU A 63 20.41 -25.74 1.42
N HIS A 64 20.18 -26.29 2.62
CA HIS A 64 20.52 -27.66 2.97
C HIS A 64 19.59 -28.63 2.26
N TRP A 65 18.27 -28.36 2.30
CA TRP A 65 17.27 -29.15 1.57
C TRP A 65 17.47 -29.07 0.05
N ALA A 66 17.86 -27.90 -0.48
CA ALA A 66 18.19 -27.70 -1.89
C ALA A 66 19.57 -28.26 -2.29
N GLY A 67 20.36 -28.80 -1.36
CA GLY A 67 21.66 -29.43 -1.62
C GLY A 67 22.79 -28.45 -1.97
N LEU A 68 22.63 -27.16 -1.65
CA LEU A 68 23.59 -26.10 -1.96
C LEU A 68 24.64 -25.89 -0.86
N VAL A 69 24.39 -26.35 0.37
CA VAL A 69 25.30 -26.26 1.53
C VAL A 69 25.29 -27.61 2.25
N PRO A 70 26.47 -28.19 2.60
CA PRO A 70 26.60 -29.48 3.27
C PRO A 70 26.29 -29.44 4.77
#